data_AF-A0A3Q7Y812-F1
#
_entry.id   AF-A0A3Q7Y812-F1
#
_cell.length_a   1.000
_cell.length_b   1.000
_cell.length_c   1.000
_cell.angle_alpha   90.00
_cell.angle_beta   90.00
_cell.angle_gamma   90.00
#
_symmetry.space_group_name_H-M   'P 1'
#
loop_
_entity.id
_entity.type
_entity.pdbx_description
1 polymer ?
#
loop_
_entity_poly.entity_id
_entity_poly.type
_entity_poly.pdbx_seq_one_letter_code
_entity_poly.pdbx_strand_id
1 'polypeptide(L)'
;MLDVWEMEHGDLIIVNLDKYGRPIGEEGTTLTRFIGSVARRYQYAPINYKSWKVMPNDYKEEMLKLIESKFEFVPPINDLTREMLKSELNEKWRQWKGDLKSMAYDPTKTEEEVASLVPDDRVDPNQYRGLVHHWFSDEGQKISKINRQNRAKFEDVHCMGSKSLPKFIDEKIKKGKGVLPGRKEIYIDTRTRKDGTMVNKKAARLIVPDATSAQNHLNSLSPNNNEIMKMVKIKS
;
A
#
# COMPACT_ATOMS: atom_id res chain seq x y z
N MET A 1 2.19 -11.64 18.86
CA MET A 1 3.30 -11.82 17.90
C MET A 1 4.40 -10.92 18.41
N LEU A 2 5.56 -11.48 18.76
CA LEU A 2 6.73 -10.69 19.16
C LEU A 2 7.03 -9.69 18.05
N ASP A 3 7.45 -8.47 18.42
CA ASP A 3 7.90 -7.52 17.42
C ASP A 3 9.13 -8.10 16.72
N VAL A 4 9.17 -8.07 15.38
CA VAL A 4 10.29 -8.61 14.60
C VAL A 4 11.61 -7.90 14.98
N TRP A 5 11.50 -6.65 15.45
CA TRP A 5 12.62 -5.88 16.00
C TRP A 5 13.22 -6.48 17.27
N GLU A 6 12.43 -7.19 18.07
CA GLU A 6 12.81 -7.75 19.38
C GLU A 6 13.27 -9.22 19.31
N MET A 7 13.27 -9.82 18.11
CA MET A 7 13.73 -11.20 17.91
C MET A 7 15.21 -11.35 18.29
N GLU A 8 15.53 -12.46 18.97
CA GLU A 8 16.89 -12.81 19.38
C GLU A 8 17.82 -12.97 18.17
N HIS A 9 19.13 -12.82 18.40
CA HIS A 9 20.12 -13.02 17.35
C HIS A 9 20.16 -14.49 16.94
N GLY A 10 19.81 -14.76 15.68
CA GLY A 10 19.78 -16.10 15.10
C GLY A 10 18.38 -16.64 14.82
N ASP A 11 17.33 -16.02 15.39
CA ASP A 11 15.95 -16.36 15.08
C ASP A 11 15.56 -15.85 13.69
N LEU A 12 14.89 -16.71 12.92
CA LEU A 12 14.43 -16.42 11.56
C LEU A 12 12.96 -16.77 11.40
N ILE A 13 12.22 -15.89 10.73
CA ILE A 13 10.85 -16.17 10.28
C ILE A 13 10.91 -16.78 8.89
N ILE A 14 10.41 -17.99 8.74
CA ILE A 14 10.37 -18.70 7.45
C ILE A 14 9.21 -18.15 6.59
N VAL A 15 9.54 -17.56 5.46
CA VAL A 15 8.58 -17.03 4.48
C VAL A 15 8.54 -17.93 3.27
N ASN A 16 7.39 -18.56 3.06
CA ASN A 16 7.15 -19.32 1.84
C ASN A 16 6.89 -18.36 0.67
N LEU A 17 7.50 -18.66 -0.47
CA LEU A 17 7.32 -17.93 -1.72
C LEU A 17 6.52 -18.77 -2.72
N ASP A 18 5.69 -18.10 -3.52
CA ASP A 18 5.06 -18.75 -4.67
C ASP A 18 6.08 -18.96 -5.82
N LYS A 19 5.64 -19.60 -6.90
CA LYS A 19 6.46 -19.87 -8.09
C LYS A 19 7.02 -18.61 -8.79
N TYR A 20 6.59 -17.41 -8.39
CA TYR A 20 7.06 -16.14 -8.90
C TYR A 20 7.96 -15.40 -7.88
N GLY A 21 8.33 -16.05 -6.77
CA GLY A 21 9.14 -15.45 -5.72
C GLY A 21 8.36 -14.51 -4.80
N ARG A 22 7.02 -14.54 -4.81
CA ARG A 22 6.20 -13.61 -4.01
C ARG A 22 5.80 -14.23 -2.68
N PRO A 23 5.86 -13.49 -1.57
CA PRO A 23 5.56 -14.04 -0.25
C PRO A 23 4.07 -14.42 -0.10
N ILE A 24 3.84 -15.61 0.45
CA ILE A 24 2.52 -16.17 0.75
C ILE A 24 2.39 -16.48 2.25
N GLY A 25 1.16 -16.81 2.70
CA GLY A 25 0.91 -17.13 4.10
C GLY A 25 0.87 -15.92 5.05
N GLU A 26 0.85 -16.20 6.35
CA GLU A 26 0.85 -15.16 7.40
C GLU A 26 2.24 -14.56 7.58
N GLU A 27 3.28 -15.35 7.42
CA GLU A 27 4.70 -14.96 7.50
C GLU A 27 5.03 -13.95 6.40
N GLY A 28 4.46 -14.11 5.20
CA GLY A 28 4.53 -13.09 4.15
C GLY A 28 3.86 -11.77 4.53
N THR A 29 2.77 -11.82 5.32
CA THR A 29 2.14 -10.61 5.86
C THR A 29 3.02 -9.94 6.92
N THR A 30 3.66 -10.74 7.78
CA THR A 30 4.63 -10.27 8.76
C THR A 30 5.83 -9.60 8.10
N LEU A 31 6.36 -10.17 7.02
CA LEU A 31 7.42 -9.57 6.20
C LEU A 31 6.99 -8.19 5.65
N THR A 32 5.82 -8.09 5.01
CA THR A 32 5.35 -6.80 4.46
C THR A 32 5.17 -5.74 5.56
N ARG A 33 4.70 -6.14 6.75
CA ARG A 33 4.59 -5.22 7.91
C ARG A 33 5.97 -4.77 8.38
N PHE A 34 6.93 -5.69 8.48
CA PHE A 34 8.29 -5.38 8.88
C PHE A 34 8.97 -4.43 7.89
N ILE A 35 8.89 -4.70 6.57
CA ILE A 35 9.35 -3.81 5.50
C ILE A 35 8.78 -2.40 5.68
N GLY A 36 7.46 -2.30 5.93
CA GLY A 36 6.79 -1.04 6.20
C GLY A 36 7.23 -0.35 7.49
N SER A 37 7.76 -1.08 8.46
CA SER A 37 8.34 -0.52 9.69
C SER A 37 9.78 -0.03 9.47
N VAL A 38 10.59 -0.75 8.70
CA VAL A 38 11.95 -0.34 8.30
C VAL A 38 11.88 0.95 7.50
N ALA A 39 10.99 1.03 6.51
CA ALA A 39 10.80 2.20 5.65
C ALA A 39 10.36 3.48 6.40
N ARG A 40 9.92 3.36 7.67
CA ARG A 40 9.49 4.48 8.51
C ARG A 40 10.56 5.01 9.47
N ARG A 41 11.69 4.32 9.60
CA ARG A 41 12.77 4.68 10.51
C ARG A 41 13.86 5.46 9.77
N TYR A 42 14.13 6.69 10.22
CA TYR A 42 15.08 7.60 9.57
C TYR A 42 16.51 7.06 9.46
N GLN A 43 16.91 6.13 10.34
CA GLN A 43 18.23 5.50 10.34
C GLN A 43 18.44 4.63 9.10
N TYR A 44 17.37 4.04 8.58
CA TYR A 44 17.42 3.11 7.45
C TYR A 44 16.91 3.73 6.15
N ALA A 45 15.81 4.48 6.23
CA ALA A 45 15.07 4.97 5.07
C ALA A 45 14.94 6.51 5.10
N PRO A 46 16.04 7.24 4.85
CA PRO A 46 16.06 8.69 4.96
C PRO A 46 15.06 9.36 4.01
N ILE A 47 14.30 10.33 4.51
CA ILE A 47 13.15 10.91 3.79
C ILE A 47 13.47 12.18 2.99
N ASN A 48 14.65 12.78 3.21
CA ASN A 48 15.12 13.99 2.54
C ASN A 48 15.53 13.76 1.07
N TYR A 49 15.71 12.52 0.62
CA TYR A 49 15.95 12.23 -0.80
C TYR A 49 14.68 12.42 -1.64
N LYS A 50 14.79 13.10 -2.78
CA LYS A 50 13.64 13.38 -3.67
C LYS A 50 13.05 12.11 -4.30
N SER A 51 13.89 11.12 -4.62
CA SER A 51 13.46 9.86 -5.23
C SER A 51 14.31 8.67 -4.78
N TRP A 52 13.76 7.47 -4.91
CA TRP A 52 14.48 6.23 -4.59
C TRP A 52 15.74 6.03 -5.46
N LYS A 53 15.72 6.54 -6.70
CA LYS A 53 16.85 6.43 -7.62
C LYS A 53 18.06 7.23 -7.15
N VAL A 54 17.84 8.38 -6.48
CA VAL A 54 18.92 9.25 -5.99
C VAL A 54 19.37 8.90 -4.58
N MET A 55 18.59 8.10 -3.83
CA MET A 55 19.04 7.57 -2.55
C MET A 55 20.28 6.68 -2.77
N PRO A 56 21.37 6.87 -2.00
CA PRO A 56 22.56 6.03 -2.07
C PRO A 56 22.21 4.54 -1.96
N ASN A 57 22.96 3.70 -2.66
CA ASN A 57 22.69 2.27 -2.66
C ASN A 57 22.99 1.63 -1.29
N ASP A 58 23.91 2.18 -0.51
CA ASP A 58 24.25 1.65 0.81
C ASP A 58 23.02 1.54 1.73
N TYR A 59 22.16 2.57 1.78
CA TYR A 59 20.89 2.50 2.52
C TYR A 59 19.97 1.37 2.04
N LYS A 60 19.90 1.14 0.73
CA LYS A 60 19.05 0.09 0.13
C LYS A 60 19.58 -1.29 0.47
N GLU A 61 20.89 -1.47 0.40
CA GLU A 61 21.56 -2.72 0.74
C GLU A 61 21.51 -2.99 2.24
N GLU A 62 21.65 -1.98 3.10
CA GLU A 62 21.48 -2.10 4.54
C GLU A 62 20.06 -2.52 4.94
N MET A 63 19.04 -1.88 4.35
CA MET A 63 17.65 -2.30 4.56
C MET A 63 17.40 -3.75 4.12
N LEU A 64 17.99 -4.16 2.99
CA LEU A 64 17.86 -5.53 2.49
C LEU A 64 18.57 -6.52 3.40
N LYS A 65 19.81 -6.24 3.82
CA LYS A 65 20.56 -7.07 4.79
C LYS A 65 19.80 -7.23 6.11
N LEU A 66 19.17 -6.16 6.59
CA LEU A 66 18.34 -6.23 7.79
C LEU A 66 17.16 -7.19 7.61
N ILE A 67 16.48 -7.14 6.47
CA ILE A 67 15.40 -8.10 6.15
C ILE A 67 15.96 -9.52 6.08
N GLU A 68 17.04 -9.75 5.35
CA GLU A 68 17.67 -11.08 5.22
C GLU A 68 18.20 -11.62 6.56
N SER A 69 18.49 -10.76 7.55
CA SER A 69 18.89 -11.18 8.90
C SER A 69 17.75 -11.66 9.80
N LYS A 70 16.49 -11.38 9.43
CA LYS A 70 15.29 -11.70 10.23
C LYS A 70 14.36 -12.71 9.55
N PHE A 71 14.55 -12.95 8.26
CA PHE A 71 13.68 -13.79 7.44
C PHE A 71 14.50 -14.78 6.62
N GLU A 72 14.07 -16.04 6.69
CA GLU A 72 14.52 -17.09 5.78
C GLU A 72 13.44 -17.32 4.72
N PHE A 73 13.83 -17.57 3.47
CA PHE A 73 12.89 -17.69 2.37
C PHE A 73 12.93 -19.08 1.76
N VAL A 74 11.75 -19.63 1.48
CA VAL A 74 11.59 -20.96 0.89
C VAL A 74 10.73 -20.86 -0.38
N PRO A 75 11.28 -21.13 -1.59
CA PRO A 75 12.69 -21.39 -1.88
C PRO A 75 13.61 -20.19 -1.58
N PRO A 76 14.95 -20.43 -1.51
CA PRO A 76 15.92 -19.36 -1.32
C PRO A 76 15.74 -18.22 -2.34
N ILE A 77 15.85 -16.98 -1.85
CA ILE A 77 15.73 -15.80 -2.71
C ILE A 77 16.86 -15.71 -3.73
N ASN A 78 16.53 -15.08 -4.86
CA ASN A 78 17.47 -14.72 -5.91
C ASN A 78 17.43 -13.20 -6.14
N ASP A 79 18.21 -12.72 -7.10
CA ASP A 79 18.30 -11.28 -7.39
C ASP A 79 16.96 -10.68 -7.81
N LEU A 80 16.11 -11.43 -8.53
CA LEU A 80 14.76 -10.98 -8.87
C LEU A 80 13.91 -10.73 -7.61
N THR A 81 14.02 -11.61 -6.62
CA THR A 81 13.27 -11.49 -5.36
C THR A 81 13.82 -10.35 -4.51
N ARG A 82 15.14 -10.14 -4.49
CA ARG A 82 15.77 -8.98 -3.84
C ARG A 82 15.32 -7.67 -4.46
N GLU A 83 15.24 -7.57 -5.78
CA GLU A 83 14.73 -6.38 -6.46
C GLU A 83 13.24 -6.16 -6.17
N MET A 84 12.44 -7.23 -6.03
CA MET A 84 11.06 -7.12 -5.54
C MET A 84 11.02 -6.55 -4.11
N LEU A 85 11.85 -7.03 -3.19
CA LEU A 85 11.93 -6.50 -1.81
C LEU A 85 12.33 -5.02 -1.80
N LYS A 86 13.30 -4.62 -2.62
CA LYS A 86 13.67 -3.20 -2.81
C LYS A 86 12.53 -2.37 -3.38
N SER A 87 11.74 -2.92 -4.30
CA SER A 87 10.55 -2.26 -4.84
C SER A 87 9.48 -2.06 -3.77
N GLU A 88 9.23 -3.06 -2.91
CA GLU A 88 8.31 -2.95 -1.77
C GLU A 88 8.78 -1.91 -0.76
N LEU A 89 10.09 -1.89 -0.43
CA LEU A 89 10.69 -0.86 0.42
C LEU A 89 10.48 0.55 -0.16
N ASN A 90 10.73 0.73 -1.47
CA ASN A 90 10.49 2.00 -2.16
C ASN A 90 9.02 2.42 -2.09
N GLU A 91 8.08 1.50 -2.32
CA GLU A 91 6.66 1.78 -2.21
C GLU A 91 6.27 2.24 -0.80
N LYS A 92 6.72 1.52 0.24
CA LYS A 92 6.45 1.89 1.63
C LYS A 92 7.12 3.20 2.04
N TRP A 93 8.33 3.46 1.57
CA TRP A 93 9.03 4.73 1.81
C TRP A 93 8.31 5.91 1.16
N ARG A 94 7.86 5.76 -0.09
CA ARG A 94 7.05 6.79 -0.77
C ARG A 94 5.70 7.00 -0.10
N GLN A 95 5.04 5.91 0.31
CA GLN A 95 3.80 5.97 1.06
C GLN A 95 4.02 6.75 2.37
N TRP A 96 5.08 6.44 3.11
CA TRP A 96 5.41 7.11 4.36
C TRP A 96 5.59 8.62 4.19
N LYS A 97 6.31 9.06 3.16
CA LYS A 97 6.44 10.50 2.84
C LYS A 97 5.09 11.17 2.55
N GLY A 98 4.16 10.44 1.93
CA GLY A 98 2.80 10.91 1.68
C GLY A 98 1.94 10.97 2.94
N ASP A 99 2.09 9.99 3.83
CA ASP A 99 1.41 9.95 5.12
C ASP A 99 1.87 11.11 6.01
N LEU A 100 3.19 11.35 6.10
CA LEU A 100 3.76 12.52 6.78
C LEU A 100 3.18 13.83 6.26
N LYS A 101 3.08 13.98 4.94
CA LYS A 101 2.44 15.16 4.33
C LYS A 101 0.98 15.27 4.75
N SER A 102 0.25 14.17 4.77
CA SER A 102 -1.18 14.17 5.13
C SER A 102 -1.41 14.52 6.61
N MET A 103 -0.46 14.19 7.48
CA MET A 103 -0.53 14.51 8.92
C MET A 103 -0.17 15.97 9.22
N ALA A 104 0.81 16.54 8.50
CA ALA A 104 1.42 17.80 8.91
C ALA A 104 1.22 18.98 7.94
N TYR A 105 0.96 18.73 6.65
CA TYR A 105 0.87 19.81 5.67
C TYR A 105 -0.42 20.61 5.84
N ASP A 106 -0.26 21.91 6.11
CA ASP A 106 -1.34 22.87 6.24
C ASP A 106 -1.06 24.06 5.31
N PRO A 107 -1.91 24.31 4.29
CA PRO A 107 -1.72 25.41 3.35
C PRO A 107 -1.87 26.80 3.99
N THR A 108 -2.36 26.90 5.22
CA THR A 108 -2.50 28.17 5.95
C THR A 108 -1.25 28.54 6.75
N LYS A 109 -0.31 27.61 6.92
CA LYS A 109 0.93 27.77 7.68
C LYS A 109 2.12 28.04 6.76
N THR A 110 3.15 28.66 7.31
CA THR A 110 4.44 28.84 6.62
C THR A 110 5.23 27.53 6.55
N GLU A 111 6.25 27.51 5.68
CA GLU A 111 7.16 26.37 5.57
C GLU A 111 7.84 26.06 6.92
N GLU A 112 8.32 27.10 7.62
CA GLU A 112 9.02 26.99 8.89
C GLU A 112 8.11 26.46 10.00
N GLU A 113 6.85 26.92 10.06
CA GLU A 113 5.87 26.44 11.02
C GLU A 113 5.61 24.94 10.84
N VAL A 114 5.40 24.50 9.59
CA VAL A 114 5.21 23.07 9.28
C VAL A 114 6.47 22.26 9.59
N ALA A 115 7.66 22.80 9.27
CA ALA A 115 8.93 22.13 9.51
C ALA A 115 9.27 21.99 11.00
N SER A 116 8.75 22.87 11.85
CA SER A 116 8.94 22.80 13.31
C SER A 116 8.11 21.74 14.02
N LEU A 117 7.04 21.25 13.36
CA LEU A 117 6.09 20.27 13.91
C LEU A 117 6.33 18.89 13.28
N VAL A 118 7.31 18.16 13.80
CA VAL A 118 7.60 16.79 13.37
C VAL A 118 6.47 15.86 13.86
N PRO A 119 5.72 15.18 12.97
CA PRO A 119 4.49 14.47 13.34
C PRO A 119 4.72 13.07 13.94
N ASP A 120 5.95 12.54 13.88
CA ASP A 120 6.26 11.16 14.28
C ASP A 120 7.70 11.05 14.82
N ASP A 121 7.90 10.26 15.87
CA ASP A 121 9.18 10.10 16.58
C ASP A 121 10.23 9.32 15.77
N ARG A 122 9.80 8.55 14.76
CA ARG A 122 10.69 7.80 13.87
C ARG A 122 11.27 8.65 12.74
N VAL A 123 11.05 9.96 12.78
CA VAL A 123 11.49 10.92 11.77
C VAL A 123 12.59 11.80 12.33
N ASP A 124 13.71 11.89 11.61
CA ASP A 124 14.76 12.86 11.91
C ASP A 124 14.30 14.29 11.56
N PRO A 125 14.40 15.27 12.48
CA PRO A 125 13.95 16.64 12.24
C PRO A 125 14.64 17.34 11.05
N ASN A 126 15.93 17.09 10.82
CA ASN A 126 16.66 17.71 9.71
C ASN A 126 16.21 17.12 8.37
N GLN A 127 16.03 15.79 8.32
CA GLN A 127 15.49 15.13 7.14
C GLN A 127 14.07 15.60 6.83
N TYR A 128 13.24 15.77 7.87
CA TYR A 128 11.88 16.28 7.75
C TYR A 128 11.85 17.70 7.19
N ARG A 129 12.70 18.61 7.69
CA ARG A 129 12.81 19.96 7.16
C ARG A 129 13.12 19.96 5.65
N GLY A 130 14.04 19.11 5.20
CA GLY A 130 14.33 18.94 3.77
C GLY A 130 13.13 18.43 2.97
N LEU A 131 12.32 17.55 3.54
CA LEU A 131 11.09 17.07 2.92
C LEU A 131 10.01 18.16 2.84
N VAL A 132 9.81 18.93 3.91
CA VAL A 132 8.86 20.06 3.97
C VAL A 132 9.24 21.13 2.94
N HIS A 133 10.52 21.48 2.85
CA HIS A 133 11.03 22.40 1.83
C HIS A 133 10.63 21.99 0.41
N HIS A 134 10.76 20.69 0.11
CA HIS A 134 10.30 20.17 -1.18
C HIS A 134 8.78 20.30 -1.36
N TRP A 135 7.96 20.12 -0.33
CA TRP A 135 6.51 20.29 -0.44
C TRP A 135 6.08 21.71 -0.78
N PHE A 136 6.77 22.72 -0.25
CA PHE A 136 6.50 24.13 -0.47
C PHE A 136 7.10 24.65 -1.78
N SER A 137 8.16 24.02 -2.30
CA SER A 137 8.75 24.36 -3.61
C SER A 137 7.75 24.27 -4.78
N ASP A 138 7.93 25.12 -5.80
CA ASP A 138 7.13 25.11 -7.03
C ASP A 138 7.09 23.73 -7.70
N GLU A 139 8.24 23.05 -7.73
CA GLU A 139 8.37 21.69 -8.27
C GLU A 139 7.45 20.72 -7.52
N GLY A 140 7.51 20.71 -6.19
CA GLY A 140 6.72 19.82 -5.36
C GLY A 140 5.22 20.10 -5.44
N GLN A 141 4.82 21.37 -5.47
CA GLN A 141 3.42 21.77 -5.65
C GLN A 141 2.88 21.33 -7.01
N LYS A 142 3.66 21.54 -8.10
CA LYS A 142 3.29 21.10 -9.45
C LYS A 142 3.09 19.59 -9.53
N ILE A 143 4.05 18.81 -9.00
CA ILE A 143 3.96 17.34 -8.96
C ILE A 143 2.74 16.89 -8.14
N SER A 144 2.51 17.52 -6.99
CA SER A 144 1.38 17.21 -6.11
C SER A 144 0.03 17.43 -6.82
N LYS A 145 -0.11 18.54 -7.58
CA LYS A 145 -1.31 18.84 -8.37
C LYS A 145 -1.56 17.78 -9.44
N ILE A 146 -0.53 17.42 -10.20
CA ILE A 146 -0.61 16.38 -11.25
C ILE A 146 -1.00 15.03 -10.63
N ASN A 147 -0.35 14.62 -9.54
CA ASN A 147 -0.63 13.35 -8.88
C ASN A 147 -2.06 13.29 -8.33
N ARG A 148 -2.58 14.39 -7.79
CA ARG A 148 -3.98 14.47 -7.34
C ARG A 148 -4.96 14.27 -8.51
N GLN A 149 -4.71 14.91 -9.64
CA GLN A 149 -5.53 14.75 -10.85
C GLN A 149 -5.46 13.32 -11.41
N ASN A 150 -4.27 12.71 -11.41
CA ASN A 150 -4.09 11.32 -11.85
C ASN A 150 -4.81 10.35 -10.92
N ARG A 151 -4.72 10.55 -9.60
CA ARG A 151 -5.40 9.70 -8.62
C ARG A 151 -6.91 9.76 -8.75
N ALA A 152 -7.48 10.92 -9.08
CA ALA A 152 -8.92 11.08 -9.30
C ALA A 152 -9.46 10.25 -10.49
N LYS A 153 -8.58 9.83 -11.41
CA LYS A 153 -8.91 8.99 -12.58
C LYS A 153 -8.65 7.50 -12.34
N PHE A 154 -8.17 7.10 -11.17
CA PHE A 154 -7.81 5.72 -10.89
C PHE A 154 -9.05 4.87 -10.57
N GLU A 155 -9.36 3.91 -11.44
CA GLU A 155 -10.57 3.08 -11.35
C GLU A 155 -10.30 1.59 -11.14
N ASP A 156 -9.05 1.10 -11.13
CA ASP A 156 -8.78 -0.34 -10.90
C ASP A 156 -8.55 -0.63 -9.42
N VAL A 157 -9.58 -0.38 -8.62
CA VAL A 157 -9.59 -0.65 -7.17
C VAL A 157 -10.02 -2.09 -6.90
N HIS A 158 -9.52 -2.67 -5.81
CA HIS A 158 -9.89 -4.01 -5.33
C HIS A 158 -10.48 -3.91 -3.90
N CYS A 159 -11.18 -4.95 -3.45
CA CYS A 159 -11.90 -5.02 -2.17
C CYS A 159 -11.28 -5.99 -1.16
N MET A 160 -10.03 -6.39 -1.35
CA MET A 160 -9.37 -7.42 -0.52
C MET A 160 -8.83 -6.89 0.81
N GLY A 161 -8.99 -5.59 1.10
CA GLY A 161 -8.41 -4.96 2.27
C GLY A 161 -6.88 -5.03 2.25
N SER A 162 -6.27 -5.31 3.41
CA SER A 162 -4.81 -5.45 3.53
C SER A 162 -4.25 -6.79 3.04
N LYS A 163 -5.07 -7.63 2.40
CA LYS A 163 -4.64 -8.94 1.92
C LYS A 163 -3.95 -8.79 0.57
N SER A 164 -2.71 -9.26 0.47
CA SER A 164 -1.97 -9.29 -0.78
C SER A 164 -2.55 -10.31 -1.76
N LEU A 165 -2.38 -10.07 -3.06
CA LEU A 165 -2.84 -10.99 -4.11
C LEU A 165 -2.20 -12.38 -4.03
N PRO A 166 -0.88 -12.54 -3.81
CA PRO A 166 -0.27 -13.87 -3.65
C PRO A 166 -0.90 -14.66 -2.50
N LYS A 167 -1.09 -14.02 -1.34
CA LYS A 167 -1.76 -14.64 -0.18
C LYS A 167 -3.19 -15.06 -0.50
N PHE A 168 -3.95 -14.19 -1.17
CA PHE A 168 -5.32 -14.53 -1.59
C PHE A 168 -5.37 -15.75 -2.52
N ILE A 169 -4.45 -15.82 -3.48
CA ILE A 169 -4.37 -16.96 -4.41
C ILE A 169 -3.97 -18.25 -3.67
N ASP A 170 -2.99 -18.17 -2.76
CA ASP A 170 -2.59 -19.31 -1.92
C ASP A 170 -3.73 -19.84 -1.06
N GLU A 171 -4.49 -18.96 -0.38
CA GLU A 171 -5.68 -19.35 0.38
C GLU A 171 -6.74 -20.03 -0.50
N LYS A 172 -6.95 -19.54 -1.73
CA LYS A 172 -7.86 -20.13 -2.71
C LYS A 172 -7.41 -21.53 -3.13
N ILE A 173 -6.13 -21.71 -3.44
CA ILE A 173 -5.55 -23.01 -3.81
C ILE A 173 -5.73 -24.02 -2.68
N LYS A 174 -5.42 -23.63 -1.43
CA LYS A 174 -5.59 -24.49 -0.24
C LYS A 174 -7.04 -24.93 -0.07
N LYS A 175 -8.01 -24.01 -0.18
CA LYS A 175 -9.44 -24.33 -0.12
C LYS A 175 -9.90 -25.22 -1.28
N GLY A 176 -9.35 -25.00 -2.46
CA GLY A 176 -9.60 -25.80 -3.67
C GLY A 176 -8.81 -27.10 -3.75
N LYS A 177 -8.21 -27.59 -2.65
CA LYS A 177 -7.41 -28.82 -2.60
C LYS A 177 -6.30 -28.87 -3.68
N GLY A 178 -5.64 -27.73 -3.92
CA GLY A 178 -4.54 -27.61 -4.88
C GLY A 178 -4.95 -27.06 -6.26
N VAL A 179 -6.24 -26.85 -6.52
CA VAL A 179 -6.70 -26.29 -7.81
C VAL A 179 -6.39 -24.80 -7.90
N LEU A 180 -5.66 -24.40 -8.95
CA LEU A 180 -5.34 -23.00 -9.24
C LEU A 180 -6.58 -22.25 -9.75
N PRO A 181 -7.01 -21.15 -9.08
CA PRO A 181 -8.13 -20.35 -9.56
C PRO A 181 -7.83 -19.67 -10.90
N GLY A 182 -8.86 -19.55 -11.75
CA GLY A 182 -8.75 -18.89 -13.04
C GLY A 182 -8.55 -17.37 -12.89
N ARG A 183 -7.86 -16.73 -13.85
CA ARG A 183 -7.66 -15.26 -13.84
C ARG A 183 -8.98 -14.48 -13.75
N LYS A 184 -10.01 -14.94 -14.46
CA LYS A 184 -11.37 -14.34 -14.42
C LYS A 184 -11.99 -14.46 -13.03
N GLU A 185 -11.87 -15.62 -12.41
CA GLU A 185 -12.38 -15.87 -11.04
C GLU A 185 -11.69 -14.95 -10.03
N ILE A 186 -10.35 -14.90 -10.07
CA ILE A 186 -9.56 -13.99 -9.23
C ILE A 186 -10.02 -12.54 -9.44
N TYR A 187 -10.22 -12.12 -10.70
CA TYR A 187 -10.70 -10.77 -10.98
C TYR A 187 -12.08 -10.49 -10.35
N ILE A 188 -13.04 -11.40 -10.51
CA ILE A 188 -14.38 -11.26 -9.94
C ILE A 188 -14.29 -11.15 -8.42
N ASP A 189 -13.64 -12.09 -7.75
CA ASP A 189 -13.60 -12.15 -6.29
C ASP A 189 -12.93 -10.92 -5.67
N THR A 190 -11.84 -10.46 -6.27
CA THR A 190 -11.07 -9.34 -5.74
C THR A 190 -11.75 -7.99 -5.97
N ARG A 191 -12.78 -7.92 -6.82
CA ARG A 191 -13.56 -6.70 -7.12
C ARG A 191 -15.03 -6.80 -6.64
N THR A 192 -15.38 -7.89 -5.95
CA THR A 192 -16.70 -8.10 -5.35
C THR A 192 -16.62 -7.87 -3.84
N ARG A 193 -17.49 -7.01 -3.30
CA ARG A 193 -17.61 -6.77 -1.86
C ARG A 193 -18.33 -7.95 -1.17
N LYS A 194 -18.26 -7.98 0.17
CA LYS A 194 -18.92 -9.01 0.98
C LYS A 194 -20.44 -9.04 0.82
N ASP A 195 -21.05 -7.90 0.52
CA ASP A 195 -22.49 -7.75 0.23
C ASP A 195 -22.87 -8.13 -1.21
N GLY A 196 -21.91 -8.62 -2.01
CA GLY A 196 -22.10 -8.98 -3.42
C GLY A 196 -21.99 -7.80 -4.39
N THR A 197 -21.83 -6.57 -3.91
CA THR A 197 -21.75 -5.40 -4.78
C THR A 197 -20.39 -5.27 -5.47
N MET A 198 -20.37 -4.85 -6.73
CA MET A 198 -19.13 -4.56 -7.45
C MET A 198 -18.46 -3.29 -6.94
N VAL A 199 -17.12 -3.30 -6.89
CA VAL A 199 -16.32 -2.18 -6.37
C VAL A 199 -16.59 -0.86 -7.11
N ASN A 200 -16.81 -0.91 -8.43
CA ASN A 200 -17.18 0.24 -9.25
C ASN A 200 -17.80 -0.18 -10.59
N LYS A 201 -18.22 0.83 -11.37
CA LYS A 201 -18.89 0.66 -12.67
C LYS A 201 -18.01 -0.06 -13.70
N LYS A 202 -16.69 0.18 -13.69
CA LYS A 202 -15.74 -0.45 -14.63
C LYS A 202 -15.65 -1.96 -14.38
N ALA A 203 -15.47 -2.37 -13.12
CA ALA A 203 -15.47 -3.78 -12.75
C ALA A 203 -16.78 -4.47 -13.12
N ALA A 204 -17.93 -3.82 -12.85
CA ALA A 204 -19.25 -4.36 -13.22
C ALA A 204 -19.38 -4.65 -14.72
N ARG A 205 -18.94 -3.73 -15.58
CA ARG A 205 -18.95 -3.91 -17.05
C ARG A 205 -18.06 -5.05 -17.53
N LEU A 206 -16.90 -5.25 -16.90
CA LEU A 206 -15.95 -6.31 -17.28
C LEU A 206 -16.40 -7.70 -16.82
N ILE A 207 -17.17 -7.77 -15.74
CA ILE A 207 -17.64 -9.03 -15.15
C ILE A 207 -18.96 -9.49 -15.77
N VAL A 208 -19.90 -8.55 -15.99
CA VAL A 208 -21.21 -8.79 -16.59
C VAL A 208 -21.24 -8.12 -17.97
N PRO A 209 -20.86 -8.82 -19.05
CA PRO A 209 -20.75 -8.24 -20.38
C PRO A 209 -22.11 -7.87 -21.02
N ASP A 210 -23.24 -8.28 -20.41
CA ASP A 210 -24.58 -7.99 -20.94
C ASP A 210 -25.12 -6.66 -20.39
N ALA A 211 -25.44 -5.73 -21.30
CA ALA A 211 -25.80 -4.35 -21.01
C ALA A 211 -27.05 -4.22 -20.12
N THR A 212 -27.99 -5.15 -20.25
CA THR A 212 -29.25 -5.18 -19.50
C THR A 212 -29.02 -5.51 -18.02
N SER A 213 -28.16 -6.50 -17.74
CA SER A 213 -27.82 -6.90 -16.37
C SER A 213 -26.87 -5.90 -15.69
N ALA A 214 -25.96 -5.29 -16.46
CA ALA A 214 -25.10 -4.22 -15.96
C ALA A 214 -25.90 -2.98 -15.55
N GLN A 215 -26.93 -2.59 -16.31
CA GLN A 215 -27.79 -1.46 -15.98
C GLN A 215 -28.64 -1.73 -14.72
N ASN A 216 -29.20 -2.93 -14.59
CA ASN A 216 -29.95 -3.34 -13.39
C ASN A 216 -29.07 -3.37 -12.13
N HIS A 217 -27.82 -3.83 -12.25
CA HIS A 217 -26.87 -3.79 -11.14
C HIS A 217 -26.38 -2.36 -10.84
N LEU A 218 -26.18 -1.51 -11.85
CA LEU A 218 -25.85 -0.10 -11.63
C LEU A 218 -26.96 0.64 -10.87
N ASN A 219 -28.22 0.31 -11.15
CA ASN A 219 -29.38 0.86 -10.44
C ASN A 219 -29.45 0.39 -8.97
N SER A 220 -29.02 -0.84 -8.66
CA SER A 220 -28.98 -1.36 -7.27
C SER A 220 -27.82 -0.81 -6.43
N LEU A 221 -26.78 -0.27 -7.07
CA LEU A 221 -25.65 0.38 -6.41
C LEU A 221 -25.93 1.85 -6.02
N SER A 222 -27.05 2.41 -6.46
CA SER A 222 -27.44 3.78 -6.10
C SER A 222 -28.28 3.73 -4.83
N PRO A 223 -27.90 4.42 -3.73
CA PRO A 223 -28.77 4.54 -2.58
C PRO A 223 -30.09 5.15 -3.01
N ASN A 224 -31.19 4.53 -2.59
CA ASN A 224 -32.52 5.04 -2.81
C ASN A 224 -32.60 6.45 -2.20
N ASN A 225 -32.71 7.49 -3.04
CA ASN A 225 -32.66 8.92 -2.65
C ASN A 225 -33.78 9.35 -1.68
N ASN A 226 -34.67 8.45 -1.27
CA ASN A 226 -35.80 8.73 -0.40
C ASN A 226 -35.48 8.69 1.11
N GLU A 227 -34.34 8.18 1.56
CA GLU A 227 -33.94 8.25 2.98
C GLU A 227 -33.06 9.45 3.32
N ILE A 228 -32.23 9.93 2.38
CA ILE A 228 -31.33 11.08 2.62
C ILE A 228 -32.11 12.40 2.72
N MET A 229 -33.26 12.52 2.02
CA MET A 229 -34.15 13.68 2.11
C MET A 229 -34.97 13.74 3.41
N LYS A 230 -35.07 12.65 4.20
CA LYS A 230 -35.77 12.68 5.49
C LYS A 230 -34.89 13.16 6.65
N MET A 231 -33.57 13.04 6.55
CA MET A 231 -32.64 13.55 7.58
C MET A 231 -32.34 15.05 7.46
N VAL A 232 -32.64 15.70 6.33
CA VAL A 232 -32.36 17.13 6.12
C VAL A 232 -33.51 18.05 6.58
N LYS A 233 -34.68 17.51 6.96
CA LYS A 233 -35.85 18.32 7.40
C LYS A 233 -36.10 18.39 8.90
N ILE A 234 -35.20 17.86 9.74
CA ILE A 234 -35.29 18.01 11.21
C ILE A 234 -34.00 18.69 11.69
N LYS A 235 -33.83 19.96 11.34
CA LYS A 235 -32.94 20.96 11.96
C LYS A 235 -33.12 22.27 11.19
N SER A 236 -34.25 22.92 11.42
CA SER A 236 -34.48 24.34 11.19
C SER A 236 -35.32 24.85 12.35
#